data_AF-A0A377DZH7-F1
#
_entry.id   AF-A0A377DZH7-F1
#
_cell.length_a   1.000
_cell.length_b   1.000
_cell.length_c   1.000
_cell.angle_alpha   90.00
_cell.angle_beta   90.00
_cell.angle_gamma   90.00
#
_symmetry.space_group_name_H-M   'P 1'
#
loop_
_entity.id
_entity.type
_entity.pdbx_description
1 polymer ?
#
loop_
_entity_poly.entity_id
_entity_poly.type
_entity_poly.pdbx_seq_one_letter_code
_entity_poly.pdbx_strand_id
1 'polypeptide(L)'
;MLHAQVEAGSLCPITMTFAATPLLLQMLPAPFQDWTTPLLSDRYDSHLLPGGQKRGLLIGMGMTEKQGGSDVMSNTTRAERLEDGSYRLVGHKWFFSVPQSDAHLVLAQTAGGLSCFFVPRFLPDGQTQRDSPRAAER
;
A
#
# COMPACT_ATOMS: atom_id res chain seq x y z
N MET A 1 22.19 6.16 -7.42
CA MET A 1 23.46 6.16 -6.66
C MET A 1 23.84 7.56 -6.17
N LEU A 2 23.88 8.59 -7.03
CA LEU A 2 24.23 9.96 -6.63
C LEU A 2 23.39 10.49 -5.44
N HIS A 3 22.06 10.34 -5.49
CA HIS A 3 21.18 10.79 -4.40
C HIS A 3 21.51 10.15 -3.04
N ALA A 4 21.93 8.88 -3.04
CA ALA A 4 22.23 8.12 -1.83
C ALA A 4 23.47 8.64 -1.08
N GLN A 5 24.36 9.35 -1.79
CA GLN A 5 25.55 9.96 -1.18
C GLN A 5 25.19 11.21 -0.38
N VAL A 6 24.02 11.82 -0.64
CA VAL A 6 23.53 13.00 0.06
C VAL A 6 22.64 12.60 1.22
N GLU A 7 21.60 11.80 0.96
CA GLU A 7 20.61 11.42 1.97
C GLU A 7 19.97 10.07 1.59
N ALA A 8 19.99 9.12 2.52
CA ALA A 8 19.57 7.74 2.27
C ALA A 8 18.13 7.44 2.71
N GLY A 9 17.58 8.15 3.69
CA GLY A 9 16.24 7.93 4.22
C GLY A 9 15.13 8.23 3.20
N SER A 10 15.32 9.26 2.38
CA SER A 10 14.47 9.63 1.24
C SER A 10 14.45 8.57 0.15
N LEU A 11 15.41 7.64 0.12
CA LEU A 11 15.36 6.52 -0.81
C LEU A 11 14.33 5.47 -0.41
N CYS A 12 13.93 5.41 0.87
CA CYS A 12 12.92 4.45 1.32
C CYS A 12 11.60 4.55 0.52
N PRO A 13 10.92 5.71 0.45
CA PRO A 13 9.72 5.85 -0.38
C PRO A 13 9.98 5.67 -1.88
N ILE A 14 11.14 6.09 -2.38
CA ILE A 14 11.50 5.98 -3.80
C ILE A 14 11.68 4.52 -4.21
N THR A 15 12.43 3.74 -3.43
CA THR A 15 12.68 2.32 -3.68
C THR A 15 11.38 1.51 -3.61
N MET A 16 10.54 1.74 -2.59
CA MET A 16 9.27 1.00 -2.49
C MET A 16 8.33 1.34 -3.64
N THR A 17 8.19 2.63 -4.00
CA THR A 17 7.34 3.05 -5.12
C THR A 17 7.86 2.50 -6.44
N PHE A 18 9.17 2.63 -6.71
CA PHE A 18 9.79 2.08 -7.91
C PHE A 18 9.55 0.58 -8.07
N ALA A 19 9.68 -0.20 -6.98
CA ALA A 19 9.44 -1.65 -7.00
C ALA A 19 7.96 -2.02 -7.16
N ALA A 20 7.04 -1.24 -6.57
CA ALA A 20 5.61 -1.54 -6.58
C ALA A 20 4.89 -1.08 -7.87
N THR A 21 5.36 -0.01 -8.53
CA THR A 21 4.70 0.57 -9.70
C THR A 21 4.42 -0.43 -10.82
N PRO A 22 5.37 -1.29 -11.26
CA PRO A 22 5.09 -2.25 -12.33
C PRO A 22 3.97 -3.24 -11.99
N LEU A 23 3.92 -3.71 -10.74
CA LEU A 23 2.87 -4.61 -10.26
C LEU A 23 1.51 -3.90 -10.25
N LEU A 24 1.48 -2.66 -9.74
CA LEU A 24 0.25 -1.88 -9.65
C LEU A 24 -0.32 -1.55 -11.02
N LEU A 25 0.51 -1.20 -12.01
CA LEU A 25 0.05 -0.95 -13.37
C LEU A 25 -0.60 -2.18 -14.02
N GLN A 26 -0.28 -3.39 -13.57
CA GLN A 26 -0.87 -4.63 -14.07
C GLN A 26 -2.11 -5.06 -13.27
N MET A 27 -2.15 -4.77 -11.97
CA MET A 27 -3.12 -5.36 -11.04
C MET A 27 -3.93 -4.34 -10.25
N LEU A 28 -3.99 -3.08 -10.70
CA LEU A 28 -4.75 -2.04 -10.04
C LEU A 28 -6.23 -2.43 -9.89
N PRO A 29 -6.88 -2.22 -8.72
CA PRO A 29 -8.30 -2.55 -8.60
C PRO A 29 -9.13 -1.55 -9.41
N ALA A 30 -10.28 -1.97 -9.91
CA ALA A 30 -11.11 -1.14 -10.78
C ALA A 30 -11.42 0.27 -10.22
N PRO A 31 -11.68 0.47 -8.90
CA PRO A 31 -11.93 1.80 -8.35
C PRO A 31 -10.75 2.78 -8.36
N PHE A 32 -9.52 2.34 -8.66
CA PHE A 32 -8.33 3.19 -8.59
C PHE A 32 -7.62 3.36 -9.94
N GLN A 33 -8.26 2.98 -11.06
CA GLN A 33 -7.66 3.02 -12.41
C GLN A 33 -7.09 4.40 -12.79
N ASP A 34 -7.66 5.47 -12.22
CA ASP A 34 -7.19 6.85 -12.35
C ASP A 34 -5.79 7.10 -11.74
N TRP A 35 -5.25 6.20 -10.91
CA TRP A 35 -3.89 6.30 -10.38
C TRP A 35 -2.80 6.00 -11.42
N THR A 36 -3.15 5.45 -12.58
CA THR A 36 -2.19 5.14 -13.64
C THR A 36 -1.38 6.38 -14.04
N THR A 37 -2.05 7.52 -14.21
CA THR A 37 -1.39 8.78 -14.57
C THR A 37 -0.43 9.28 -13.48
N PRO A 38 -0.84 9.47 -12.22
CA PRO A 38 0.07 9.96 -11.19
C PRO A 38 1.17 8.94 -10.80
N LEU A 39 0.94 7.62 -10.92
CA LEU A 39 1.99 6.59 -10.75
C LEU A 39 3.14 6.72 -11.77
N LEU A 40 2.85 7.26 -12.96
CA LEU A 40 3.81 7.45 -14.05
C LEU A 40 4.34 8.90 -14.12
N SER A 41 3.99 9.75 -13.16
CA SER A 41 4.40 11.15 -13.14
C SER A 41 5.85 11.35 -12.68
N ASP A 42 6.38 12.54 -12.92
CA ASP A 42 7.65 13.05 -12.38
C ASP A 42 7.44 14.02 -11.21
N ARG A 43 6.24 14.05 -10.61
CA ARG A 43 5.83 15.07 -9.64
C ARG A 43 5.59 14.47 -8.26
N TYR A 44 6.37 14.91 -7.28
CA TYR A 44 6.03 14.68 -5.88
C TYR A 44 4.80 15.52 -5.48
N ASP A 45 3.87 14.92 -4.76
CA ASP A 45 2.68 15.58 -4.21
C ASP A 45 2.47 15.19 -2.74
N SER A 46 2.60 16.16 -1.84
CA SER A 46 2.48 15.96 -0.38
C SER A 46 1.08 16.20 0.17
N HIS A 47 0.11 16.61 -0.66
CA HIS A 47 -1.23 16.93 -0.18
C HIS A 47 -1.91 15.69 0.43
N LEU A 48 -2.69 15.96 1.49
CA LEU A 48 -3.51 14.95 2.17
C LEU A 48 -4.84 14.79 1.42
N LEU A 49 -4.78 14.14 0.25
CA LEU A 49 -5.92 13.93 -0.65
C LEU A 49 -5.95 12.46 -1.12
N PRO A 50 -7.10 11.97 -1.61
CA PRO A 50 -7.18 10.70 -2.32
C PRO A 50 -6.22 10.67 -3.52
N GLY A 51 -5.59 9.51 -3.78
CA GLY A 51 -4.50 9.41 -4.77
C GLY A 51 -4.87 9.84 -6.19
N GLY A 52 -6.11 9.60 -6.63
CA GLY A 52 -6.60 10.02 -7.95
C GLY A 52 -6.66 11.55 -8.15
N GLN A 53 -6.61 12.31 -7.05
CA GLN A 53 -6.62 13.78 -7.07
C GLN A 53 -5.21 14.39 -6.94
N LYS A 54 -4.18 13.55 -6.81
CA LYS A 54 -2.79 13.97 -6.64
C LYS A 54 -2.02 13.95 -7.95
N ARG A 55 -0.94 14.73 -8.03
CA ARG A 55 -0.06 14.79 -9.22
C ARG A 55 0.90 13.61 -9.32
N GLY A 56 1.25 13.01 -8.18
CA GLY A 56 2.07 11.81 -8.10
C GLY A 56 1.91 11.11 -6.76
N LEU A 57 2.38 9.88 -6.69
CA LEU A 57 2.06 8.96 -5.60
C LEU A 57 3.30 8.28 -5.02
N LEU A 58 3.20 7.93 -3.74
CA LEU A 58 4.14 7.06 -3.06
C LEU A 58 3.43 5.78 -2.62
N ILE A 59 4.10 4.64 -2.80
CA ILE A 59 3.61 3.33 -2.40
C ILE A 59 4.53 2.75 -1.34
N GLY A 60 3.97 2.43 -0.19
CA GLY A 60 4.67 1.75 0.90
C GLY A 60 4.45 0.24 0.87
N MET A 61 5.09 -0.45 1.82
CA MET A 61 4.92 -1.90 1.98
C MET A 61 4.81 -2.26 3.47
N GLY A 62 3.89 -3.15 3.80
CA GLY A 62 3.62 -3.62 5.16
C GLY A 62 3.67 -5.14 5.26
N MET A 63 4.85 -5.68 5.55
CA MET A 63 5.08 -7.12 5.60
C MET A 63 5.30 -7.59 7.03
N THR A 64 6.29 -7.00 7.70
CA THR A 64 6.82 -7.42 9.00
C THR A 64 5.84 -7.23 10.15
N GLU A 65 5.74 -8.25 10.99
CA GLU A 65 5.01 -8.22 12.25
C GLU A 65 5.97 -8.47 13.43
N LYS A 66 5.48 -8.28 14.66
CA LYS A 66 6.28 -8.40 15.90
C LYS A 66 6.99 -9.75 16.02
N GLN A 67 6.34 -10.81 15.58
CA GLN A 67 6.82 -12.19 15.65
C GLN A 67 7.83 -12.54 14.55
N GLY A 68 7.94 -11.75 13.47
CA GLY A 68 8.81 -12.09 12.36
C GLY A 68 8.76 -11.08 11.19
N GLY A 69 9.94 -10.79 10.64
CA GLY A 69 10.11 -10.06 9.38
C GLY A 69 10.58 -10.94 8.23
N SER A 70 11.50 -11.86 8.50
CA SER A 70 12.00 -12.82 7.52
C SER A 70 10.98 -13.93 7.25
N ASP A 71 10.39 -14.49 8.31
CA ASP A 71 9.32 -15.48 8.20
C ASP A 71 7.95 -14.78 8.14
N VAL A 72 7.58 -14.35 6.94
CA VAL A 72 6.27 -13.72 6.69
C VAL A 72 5.10 -14.70 6.77
N MET A 73 5.35 -16.01 6.73
CA MET A 73 4.30 -17.02 6.91
C MET A 73 3.76 -17.02 8.34
N SER A 74 4.57 -16.57 9.30
CA SER A 74 4.16 -16.36 10.69
C SER A 74 3.20 -15.18 10.88
N ASN A 75 2.87 -14.41 9.84
CA ASN A 75 1.96 -13.26 9.93
C ASN A 75 0.59 -13.64 10.50
N THR A 76 0.08 -12.78 11.38
CA THR A 76 -1.18 -12.94 12.11
C THR A 76 -2.26 -11.95 11.68
N THR A 77 -1.91 -10.91 10.91
CA THR A 77 -2.92 -10.04 10.27
C THR A 77 -3.84 -10.90 9.40
N ARG A 78 -5.15 -10.81 9.63
CA ARG A 78 -6.18 -11.57 8.89
C ARG A 78 -6.93 -10.66 7.94
N ALA A 79 -7.28 -11.20 6.77
CA ALA A 79 -8.15 -10.56 5.80
C ALA A 79 -9.43 -11.39 5.64
N GLU A 80 -10.56 -10.77 5.92
CA GLU A 80 -11.89 -11.36 5.77
C GLU A 80 -12.61 -10.73 4.58
N ARG A 81 -13.09 -11.57 3.66
CA ARG A 81 -13.80 -11.10 2.46
C ARG A 81 -15.16 -10.51 2.83
N LEU A 82 -15.49 -9.36 2.28
CA LEU A 82 -16.77 -8.67 2.42
C LEU A 82 -17.72 -9.01 1.25
N GLU A 83 -18.99 -8.63 1.38
CA GLU A 83 -20.04 -8.89 0.39
C GLU A 83 -19.73 -8.25 -0.98
N ASP A 84 -19.09 -7.07 -0.98
CA ASP A 84 -18.69 -6.33 -2.18
C ASP A 84 -17.41 -6.86 -2.84
N GLY A 85 -16.82 -7.93 -2.28
CA GLY A 85 -15.58 -8.54 -2.75
C GLY A 85 -14.29 -7.86 -2.30
N SER A 86 -14.37 -6.74 -1.57
CA SER A 86 -13.22 -6.19 -0.85
C SER A 86 -12.92 -7.01 0.41
N TYR A 87 -11.82 -6.70 1.10
CA TYR A 87 -11.39 -7.40 2.31
C TYR A 87 -11.25 -6.44 3.47
N ARG A 88 -11.71 -6.86 4.65
CA ARG A 88 -11.42 -6.21 5.92
C ARG A 88 -10.17 -6.82 6.53
N LEU A 89 -9.15 -6.01 6.77
CA LEU A 89 -7.91 -6.44 7.41
C LEU A 89 -7.92 -6.08 8.90
N VAL A 90 -7.54 -7.03 9.75
CA VAL A 90 -7.39 -6.85 11.19
C VAL A 90 -6.05 -7.44 11.64
N GLY A 91 -5.21 -6.61 12.26
CA GLY A 91 -3.88 -7.00 12.72
C GLY A 91 -2.97 -5.80 12.95
N HIS A 92 -1.65 -6.00 12.82
CA HIS A 92 -0.65 -4.94 12.94
C HIS A 92 0.50 -5.17 11.97
N LYS A 93 1.23 -4.11 11.63
CA LYS A 93 2.57 -4.18 11.05
C LYS A 93 3.55 -3.46 11.95
N TRP A 94 4.68 -4.11 12.23
CA TRP A 94 5.62 -3.67 13.25
C TRP A 94 6.59 -2.62 12.72
N PHE A 95 7.08 -2.82 11.51
CA PHE A 95 7.79 -1.82 10.73
C PHE A 95 6.92 -1.44 9.54
N PHE A 96 6.48 -0.17 9.52
CA PHE A 96 5.55 0.35 8.52
C PHE A 96 6.02 1.72 8.05
N SER A 97 7.11 1.71 7.29
CA SER A 97 7.76 2.91 6.78
C SER A 97 6.85 3.71 5.84
N VAL A 98 7.12 5.01 5.77
CA VAL A 98 6.38 5.96 4.91
C VAL A 98 4.86 5.86 5.17
N PRO A 99 4.40 6.07 6.42
CA PRO A 99 2.98 5.97 6.75
C PRO A 99 2.12 7.00 5.99
N GLN A 100 2.75 8.03 5.41
CA GLN A 100 2.10 9.01 4.56
C GLN A 100 1.89 8.56 3.10
N SER A 101 2.43 7.40 2.69
CA SER A 101 2.20 6.84 1.34
C SER A 101 0.71 6.77 1.02
N ASP A 102 0.40 6.86 -0.26
CA ASP A 102 -0.97 6.89 -0.78
C ASP A 102 -1.62 5.52 -0.68
N ALA A 103 -0.83 4.45 -0.77
CA ALA A 103 -1.24 3.10 -0.44
C ALA A 103 -0.06 2.27 0.07
N HIS A 104 -0.38 1.14 0.69
CA HIS A 104 0.60 0.11 1.05
C HIS A 104 0.21 -1.23 0.45
N LEU A 105 1.21 -1.98 -0.01
CA LEU A 105 1.08 -3.41 -0.28
C LEU A 105 1.26 -4.16 1.04
N VAL A 106 0.23 -4.86 1.51
CA VAL A 106 0.18 -5.47 2.84
C VAL A 106 -0.05 -6.98 2.73
N LEU A 107 0.76 -7.75 3.47
CA LEU A 107 0.56 -9.20 3.57
C LEU A 107 -0.41 -9.56 4.69
N ALA A 108 -1.39 -10.40 4.40
CA ALA A 108 -2.37 -10.87 5.38
C ALA A 108 -2.83 -12.31 5.08
N GLN A 109 -3.26 -13.02 6.12
CA GLN A 109 -3.79 -14.37 6.01
C GLN A 109 -5.26 -14.36 5.58
N THR A 110 -5.58 -15.14 4.57
CA THR A 110 -6.95 -15.50 4.18
C THR A 110 -7.24 -16.96 4.53
N ALA A 111 -8.46 -17.43 4.24
CA ALA A 111 -8.75 -18.85 4.28
C ALA A 111 -7.91 -19.67 3.27
N GLY A 112 -7.43 -19.04 2.19
CA GLY A 112 -6.57 -19.66 1.16
C GLY A 112 -5.07 -19.60 1.46
N GLY A 113 -4.66 -18.98 2.57
CA GLY A 113 -3.26 -18.77 2.93
C GLY A 113 -2.83 -17.31 2.86
N LEU A 114 -1.52 -17.08 2.82
CA LEU A 114 -0.95 -15.73 2.81
C LEU A 114 -1.19 -15.05 1.45
N SER A 115 -1.89 -13.92 1.47
CA SER A 115 -2.20 -13.12 0.28
C SER A 115 -1.61 -11.71 0.38
N CYS A 116 -1.47 -11.04 -0.77
CA CYS A 116 -1.07 -9.64 -0.86
C CYS A 116 -2.31 -8.75 -1.04
N PHE A 117 -2.32 -7.58 -0.40
CA PHE A 117 -3.43 -6.65 -0.43
C PHE A 117 -2.96 -5.25 -0.78
N PHE A 118 -3.73 -4.58 -1.63
CA PHE A 118 -3.65 -3.14 -1.82
C PHE A 118 -4.52 -2.43 -0.77
N VAL A 119 -3.86 -1.69 0.12
CA VAL A 119 -4.50 -0.94 1.19
C VAL A 119 -4.29 0.56 0.93
N PRO A 120 -5.26 1.26 0.33
CA PRO A 120 -5.13 2.69 0.05
C PRO A 120 -5.32 3.49 1.34
N ARG A 121 -4.70 4.66 1.46
CA ARG A 121 -4.86 5.54 2.63
C ARG A 121 -6.27 6.13 2.73
N PHE A 122 -6.86 6.42 1.56
CA PHE A 122 -8.23 6.87 1.38
C PHE A 122 -9.01 5.86 0.53
N LEU A 123 -10.25 5.62 0.91
CA LEU A 123 -11.20 4.82 0.14
C LEU A 123 -11.67 5.60 -1.10
N PRO A 124 -12.32 4.93 -2.08
CA PRO A 124 -12.83 5.59 -3.28
C PRO A 124 -13.82 6.73 -3.02
N ASP A 125 -14.52 6.69 -1.89
CA ASP A 125 -15.45 7.73 -1.44
C ASP A 125 -14.78 8.89 -0.68
N GLY A 126 -13.45 8.84 -0.52
CA GLY A 126 -12.65 9.84 0.19
C GLY A 126 -12.61 9.67 1.71
N GLN A 127 -13.26 8.64 2.28
CA GLN A 127 -13.12 8.32 3.70
C GLN A 127 -11.75 7.73 4.02
N THR A 128 -11.35 7.81 5.29
CA THR A 128 -10.08 7.23 5.73
C THR A 128 -10.26 5.75 6.11
N GLN A 129 -9.17 4.99 6.08
CA GLN A 129 -9.15 3.59 6.56
C GLN A 129 -9.59 3.43 8.03
N ARG A 130 -9.56 4.51 8.83
CA ARG A 130 -10.05 4.50 10.22
C ARG A 130 -11.57 4.35 10.29
N ASP A 131 -12.28 4.98 9.35
CA ASP A 131 -13.73 5.08 9.37
C ASP A 131 -14.39 3.85 8.73
N SER A 132 -13.70 3.22 7.77
CA SER A 132 -14.17 2.01 7.07
C SER A 132 -13.01 1.16 6.53
N PRO A 133 -12.43 0.23 7.31
CA PRO A 133 -11.25 -0.54 6.89
C PRO A 133 -11.55 -1.46 5.70
N ARG A 134 -10.94 -1.22 4.53
CA ARG A 134 -11.10 -2.04 3.32
C ARG A 134 -9.81 -2.14 2.50
N ALA A 135 -9.58 -3.30 1.91
CA ALA A 135 -8.45 -3.60 1.03
C ALA A 135 -8.90 -4.41 -0.20
N ALA A 136 -8.10 -4.39 -1.26
CA ALA A 136 -8.28 -5.26 -2.42
C ALA A 136 -7.20 -6.35 -2.45
N GLU A 137 -7.58 -7.61 -2.62
CA GLU A 137 -6.63 -8.72 -2.80
C GLU A 137 -5.89 -8.60 -4.14
N ARG A 138 -4.66 -9.10 -4.19
CA ARG A 138 -3.72 -9.03 -5.31
C ARG A 138 -3.16 -10.39 -5.65
#